data_AF-A0A0L6CQZ8-F1
#
_entry.id   AF-A0A0L6CQZ8-F1
#
_cell.length_a   1.000
_cell.length_b   1.000
_cell.length_c   1.000
_cell.angle_alpha   90.00
_cell.angle_beta   90.00
_cell.angle_gamma   90.00
#
_symmetry.space_group_name_H-M   'P 1'
#
loop_
_entity.id
_entity.type
_entity.pdbx_description
1 polymer ?
#
loop_
_entity_poly.entity_id
_entity_poly.type
_entity_poly.pdbx_seq_one_letter_code
_entity_poly.pdbx_strand_id
1 'polypeptide(L)'
;MKWTMRLGFLALIAGPAFSETWTCQVPYDEVNGGGSVTIEDDRLVFVSDWPHREPEILKCIRSGPISECMSADLAVTGDGSASVFAKLYSIVWQRDGAPATITTRQPSAIFKEQKDGYAMNEVFPAIGYVFPVTDCKAD
;
A
#
# COMPACT_ATOMS: atom_id res chain seq x y z
N MET A 1 9.49 -36.88 49.58
CA MET A 1 10.30 -36.13 48.60
C MET A 1 9.35 -35.25 47.78
N LYS A 2 9.23 -33.95 48.11
CA LYS A 2 8.27 -33.03 47.47
C LYS A 2 8.96 -32.34 46.29
N TRP A 3 8.52 -32.63 45.07
CA TRP A 3 8.94 -31.92 43.87
C TRP A 3 8.17 -30.60 43.78
N THR A 4 8.84 -29.50 44.11
CA THR A 4 8.40 -28.14 43.76
C THR A 4 8.78 -27.86 42.32
N MET A 5 7.80 -27.98 41.42
CA MET A 5 7.90 -27.58 40.02
C MET A 5 7.96 -26.05 39.95
N ARG A 6 9.13 -25.48 39.60
CA ARG A 6 9.27 -24.05 39.35
C ARG A 6 8.68 -23.75 37.96
N LEU A 7 7.48 -23.17 37.91
CA LEU A 7 7.00 -22.49 36.71
C LEU A 7 7.90 -21.27 36.46
N GLY A 8 8.83 -21.41 35.53
CA GLY A 8 9.53 -20.26 34.96
C GLY A 8 8.55 -19.48 34.10
N PHE A 9 8.24 -18.26 34.51
CA PHE A 9 7.50 -17.29 33.70
C PHE A 9 8.34 -16.97 32.45
N LEU A 10 7.89 -17.42 31.28
CA LEU A 10 8.31 -16.84 30.00
C LEU A 10 7.75 -15.41 29.95
N ALA A 11 8.59 -14.44 30.30
CA ALA A 11 8.32 -13.05 29.97
C ALA A 11 8.43 -12.92 28.44
N LEU A 12 7.27 -12.98 27.77
CA LEU A 12 7.12 -12.54 26.39
C LEU A 12 7.45 -11.05 26.35
N ILE A 13 8.67 -10.74 25.93
CA ILE A 13 9.07 -9.38 25.56
C ILE A 13 8.36 -9.08 24.24
N ALA A 14 7.06 -8.77 24.32
CA ALA A 14 6.38 -8.04 23.27
C ALA A 14 6.94 -6.61 23.33
N GLY A 15 8.09 -6.42 22.69
CA GLY A 15 8.58 -5.07 22.40
C GLY A 15 7.51 -4.33 21.59
N PRO A 16 7.36 -3.01 21.77
CA PRO A 16 6.55 -2.24 20.83
C PRO A 16 7.12 -2.48 19.43
N ALA A 17 6.28 -2.97 18.52
CA ALA A 17 6.61 -2.95 17.11
C ALA A 17 6.72 -1.47 16.73
N PHE A 18 7.93 -0.92 16.79
CA PHE A 18 8.20 0.41 16.27
C PHE A 18 7.90 0.34 14.78
N SER A 19 6.79 0.96 14.40
CA SER A 19 6.44 1.17 13.00
C SER A 19 7.43 2.18 12.44
N GLU A 20 8.41 1.68 11.71
CA GLU A 20 9.45 2.50 11.11
C GLU A 20 8.82 3.32 9.98
N THR A 21 8.82 4.65 10.12
CA THR A 21 8.28 5.54 9.10
C THR A 21 9.41 5.95 8.18
N TRP A 22 9.22 5.77 6.88
CA TRP A 22 10.20 6.12 5.85
C TRP A 22 9.71 7.29 5.02
N THR A 23 10.55 8.30 4.85
CA THR A 23 10.32 9.40 3.92
C THR A 23 11.35 9.35 2.80
N CYS A 24 10.91 9.25 1.55
CA CYS A 24 11.76 9.20 0.37
C CYS A 24 11.37 10.26 -0.66
N GLN A 25 12.32 10.62 -1.52
CA GLN A 25 12.09 11.40 -2.72
C GLN A 25 11.67 10.49 -3.88
N VAL A 26 10.79 11.00 -4.74
CA VAL A 26 10.42 10.39 -6.01
C VAL A 26 11.04 11.25 -7.11
N PRO A 27 11.99 10.72 -7.90
CA PRO A 27 12.57 11.47 -9.00
C PRO A 27 11.51 11.91 -10.02
N TYR A 28 11.69 13.08 -10.61
CA TYR A 28 10.78 13.59 -11.62
C TYR A 28 10.79 12.72 -12.89
N ASP A 29 9.60 12.36 -13.34
CA ASP A 29 9.32 11.98 -14.72
C ASP A 29 7.96 12.53 -15.18
N GLU A 30 7.67 12.37 -16.47
CA GLU A 30 6.45 12.89 -17.10
C GLU A 30 5.15 12.22 -16.62
N VAL A 31 5.23 11.09 -15.92
CA VAL A 31 4.07 10.28 -15.48
C VAL A 31 3.71 10.58 -14.02
N ASN A 32 4.67 10.40 -13.11
CA ASN A 32 4.46 10.57 -11.66
C ASN A 32 4.66 12.02 -11.20
N GLY A 33 5.43 12.81 -11.96
CA GLY A 33 5.69 14.20 -11.62
C GLY A 33 6.70 14.47 -10.53
N GLY A 34 7.43 13.47 -10.06
CA GLY A 34 8.31 13.56 -8.90
C GLY A 34 7.56 13.76 -7.59
N GLY A 35 8.26 14.28 -6.58
CA GLY A 35 7.73 14.65 -5.28
C GLY A 35 8.27 13.79 -4.15
N SER A 36 7.41 13.44 -3.19
CA SER A 36 7.81 12.70 -1.99
C SER A 36 6.83 11.62 -1.61
N VAL A 37 7.34 10.54 -1.04
CA VAL A 37 6.54 9.45 -0.50
C VAL A 37 6.87 9.19 0.96
N THR A 38 5.85 9.09 1.80
CA THR A 38 5.93 8.66 3.19
C THR A 38 5.33 7.27 3.31
N ILE A 39 6.05 6.33 3.90
CA ILE A 39 5.71 4.92 4.00
C ILE A 39 5.73 4.52 5.47
N GLU A 40 4.57 4.13 5.98
CA GLU A 40 4.32 3.55 7.30
C GLU A 40 3.96 2.07 7.12
N ASP A 41 3.83 1.28 8.20
CA ASP A 41 3.53 -0.15 8.07
C ASP A 41 2.18 -0.44 7.38
N ASP A 42 1.18 0.39 7.64
CA ASP A 42 -0.20 0.22 7.16
C ASP A 42 -0.67 1.36 6.25
N ARG A 43 0.23 2.27 5.87
CA ARG A 43 -0.11 3.47 5.10
C ARG A 43 1.00 3.93 4.17
N LEU A 44 0.61 4.42 3.01
CA LEU A 44 1.49 5.16 2.10
C LEU A 44 0.84 6.48 1.73
N VAL A 45 1.63 7.55 1.75
CA VAL A 45 1.22 8.89 1.27
C VAL A 45 2.17 9.31 0.17
N PHE A 46 1.68 9.48 -1.05
CA PHE A 46 2.45 10.02 -2.16
C PHE A 46 1.97 11.44 -2.49
N VAL A 47 2.89 12.40 -2.41
CA VAL A 47 2.66 13.81 -2.77
C VAL A 47 3.46 14.08 -4.04
N SER A 48 2.74 14.33 -5.14
CA SER A 48 3.35 14.67 -6.43
C SER A 48 3.63 16.17 -6.51
N ASP A 49 4.73 16.56 -7.19
CA ASP A 49 5.03 17.97 -7.45
C ASP A 49 4.18 18.56 -8.60
N TRP A 50 3.37 17.74 -9.29
CA TRP A 50 2.47 18.26 -10.31
C TRP A 50 1.43 19.20 -9.71
N PRO A 51 1.22 20.38 -10.31
CA PRO A 51 0.28 21.35 -9.81
C PRO A 51 -1.13 20.75 -9.78
N HIS A 52 -1.88 21.05 -8.71
CA HIS A 52 -3.27 20.64 -8.50
C HIS A 52 -3.50 19.12 -8.32
N ARG A 53 -2.46 18.30 -8.14
CA ARG A 53 -2.65 16.91 -7.69
C ARG A 53 -2.81 16.86 -6.18
N GLU A 54 -3.87 16.22 -5.72
CA GLU A 54 -4.03 15.90 -4.30
C GLU A 54 -3.10 14.74 -3.90
N PRO A 55 -2.67 14.68 -2.63
CA PRO A 55 -1.92 13.54 -2.12
C PRO A 55 -2.70 12.23 -2.29
N GLU A 56 -2.01 11.20 -2.78
CA GLU A 56 -2.55 9.85 -2.83
C GLU A 56 -2.31 9.19 -1.47
N ILE A 57 -3.39 8.82 -0.77
CA ILE A 57 -3.32 8.17 0.54
C ILE A 57 -3.83 6.74 0.39
N LEU A 58 -2.96 5.76 0.67
CA LEU A 58 -3.22 4.34 0.46
C LEU A 58 -3.08 3.57 1.77
N LYS A 59 -3.87 2.50 1.91
CA LYS A 59 -3.74 1.54 3.00
C LYS A 59 -2.83 0.39 2.58
N CYS A 60 -1.87 0.04 3.42
CA CYS A 60 -0.85 -0.95 3.13
C CYS A 60 -1.00 -2.23 3.95
N ILE A 61 -0.52 -3.31 3.37
CA ILE A 61 -0.20 -4.55 4.07
C ILE A 61 1.24 -4.94 3.73
N ARG A 62 2.03 -5.30 4.74
CA ARG A 62 3.40 -5.80 4.54
C ARG A 62 3.43 -7.32 4.60
N SER A 63 3.97 -7.94 3.56
CA SER A 63 4.19 -9.39 3.46
C SER A 63 5.63 -9.69 3.09
N GLY A 64 6.47 -9.88 4.11
CA GLY A 64 7.91 -10.08 3.93
C GLY A 64 8.58 -8.86 3.29
N PRO A 65 9.31 -9.01 2.16
CA PRO A 65 10.04 -7.92 1.50
C PRO A 65 9.17 -7.05 0.59
N ILE A 66 7.84 -7.23 0.60
CA ILE A 66 6.91 -6.48 -0.26
C ILE A 66 5.82 -5.87 0.62
N SER A 67 5.52 -4.59 0.40
CA SER A 67 4.26 -3.99 0.87
C SER A 67 3.33 -3.75 -0.31
N GLU A 68 2.06 -4.11 -0.16
CA GLU A 68 1.00 -3.82 -1.13
C GLU A 68 0.08 -2.76 -0.54
N CYS A 69 -0.06 -1.63 -1.22
CA CYS A 69 -0.84 -0.48 -0.77
C CYS A 69 -1.94 -0.16 -1.76
N MET A 70 -3.16 0.09 -1.29
CA MET A 70 -4.31 0.33 -2.15
C MET A 70 -5.16 1.52 -1.70
N SER A 71 -5.61 2.31 -2.68
CA SER A 71 -6.79 3.16 -2.58
C SER A 71 -7.82 2.68 -3.60
N ALA A 72 -9.10 2.80 -3.27
CA ALA A 72 -10.18 2.39 -4.15
C ALA A 72 -11.36 3.35 -4.03
N ASP A 73 -11.84 3.80 -5.17
CA ASP A 73 -13.00 4.67 -5.32
C ASP A 73 -14.13 3.87 -5.96
N LEU A 74 -15.35 4.08 -5.45
CA LEU A 74 -16.57 3.48 -6.01
C LEU A 74 -17.43 4.56 -6.66
N ALA A 75 -17.90 4.29 -7.87
CA ALA A 75 -18.87 5.11 -8.58
C ALA A 75 -20.07 4.26 -8.97
N VAL A 76 -21.29 4.71 -8.66
CA VAL A 76 -22.51 4.02 -9.08
C VAL A 76 -22.72 4.22 -10.58
N THR A 77 -23.06 3.15 -11.30
CA THR A 77 -23.49 3.24 -12.70
C THR A 77 -25.02 3.33 -12.76
N GLY A 78 -25.55 4.06 -13.74
CA GLY A 78 -27.00 4.35 -13.84
C GLY A 78 -27.93 3.14 -14.06
N ASP A 79 -27.39 1.92 -14.11
CA ASP A 79 -28.12 0.67 -14.33
C ASP A 79 -28.14 -0.27 -13.11
N GLY A 80 -27.83 0.25 -11.91
CA GLY A 80 -27.75 -0.55 -10.67
C GLY A 80 -26.43 -1.30 -10.51
N SER A 81 -25.41 -0.96 -11.29
CA SER A 81 -24.05 -1.49 -11.13
C SER A 81 -23.16 -0.47 -10.38
N ALA A 82 -21.94 -0.87 -10.04
CA ALA A 82 -20.93 -0.01 -9.46
C ALA A 82 -19.57 -0.25 -10.13
N SER A 83 -18.90 0.82 -10.52
CA SER A 83 -17.53 0.81 -11.02
C SER A 83 -16.56 1.04 -9.86
N VAL A 84 -15.55 0.20 -9.76
CA VAL A 84 -14.43 0.35 -8.81
C VAL A 84 -13.20 0.76 -9.58
N PHE A 85 -12.59 1.87 -9.17
CA PHE A 85 -11.29 2.32 -9.64
C PHE A 85 -10.32 2.19 -8.49
N ALA A 86 -9.31 1.32 -8.62
CA ALA A 86 -8.31 1.15 -7.59
C ALA A 86 -6.93 1.56 -8.09
N LYS A 87 -6.13 2.13 -7.19
CA LYS A 87 -4.70 2.36 -7.39
C LYS A 87 -3.96 1.44 -6.43
N LEU A 88 -3.14 0.56 -6.98
CA LEU A 88 -2.30 -0.38 -6.23
C LEU A 88 -0.85 0.06 -6.35
N TYR A 89 -0.15 0.16 -5.22
CA TYR A 89 1.26 0.49 -5.10
C TYR A 89 1.96 -0.70 -4.43
N SER A 90 2.84 -1.37 -5.16
CA SER A 90 3.68 -2.46 -4.65
C SER A 90 5.07 -1.91 -4.37
N ILE A 91 5.48 -1.94 -3.12
CA ILE A 91 6.76 -1.42 -2.63
C ILE A 91 7.70 -2.60 -2.42
N VAL A 92 8.86 -2.57 -3.06
CA VAL A 92 9.93 -3.55 -2.82
C VAL A 92 10.89 -3.00 -1.79
N TRP A 93 11.09 -3.75 -0.71
CA TRP A 93 12.02 -3.41 0.36
C TRP A 93 13.40 -4.04 0.12
N GLN A 94 14.44 -3.26 0.38
CA GLN A 94 15.83 -3.72 0.39
C GLN A 94 16.11 -4.57 1.63
N ARG A 95 17.22 -5.31 1.61
CA ARG A 95 17.62 -6.17 2.74
C ARG A 95 17.98 -5.38 4.00
N ASP A 96 18.41 -4.14 3.85
CA ASP A 96 18.74 -3.22 4.94
C ASP A 96 17.50 -2.53 5.53
N GLY A 97 16.31 -2.78 4.97
CA GLY A 97 15.04 -2.25 5.47
C GLY A 97 14.55 -1.00 4.74
N ALA A 98 15.35 -0.38 3.87
CA ALA A 98 14.91 0.78 3.10
C ALA A 98 14.02 0.38 1.91
N PRO A 99 13.03 1.19 1.52
CA PRO A 99 12.28 0.95 0.27
C PRO A 99 13.18 1.24 -0.95
N ALA A 100 13.04 0.44 -2.02
CA ALA A 100 13.85 0.56 -3.23
C ALA A 100 13.05 1.09 -4.44
N THR A 101 11.96 0.42 -4.76
CA THR A 101 11.14 0.75 -5.94
C THR A 101 9.66 0.62 -5.61
N ILE A 102 8.87 1.40 -6.33
CA ILE A 102 7.42 1.37 -6.26
C ILE A 102 6.89 1.02 -7.65
N THR A 103 6.02 0.01 -7.70
CA THR A 103 5.25 -0.34 -8.89
C THR A 103 3.81 0.08 -8.68
N THR A 104 3.31 0.97 -9.51
CA THR A 104 1.91 1.39 -9.52
C THR A 104 1.12 0.65 -10.57
N ARG A 105 -0.13 0.31 -10.27
CA ARG A 105 -1.09 -0.30 -11.18
C ARG A 105 -2.46 0.33 -10.93
N GLN A 106 -3.21 0.59 -11.98
CA GLN A 106 -4.55 1.17 -11.86
C GLN A 106 -5.60 0.20 -12.40
N PRO A 107 -5.94 -0.88 -11.67
CA PRO A 107 -7.04 -1.75 -12.06
C PRO A 107 -8.38 -1.04 -11.95
N SER A 108 -9.27 -1.33 -12.89
CA SER A 108 -10.67 -0.95 -12.82
C SER A 108 -11.57 -2.12 -13.16
N ALA A 109 -12.71 -2.20 -12.47
CA ALA A 109 -13.68 -3.27 -12.65
C ALA A 109 -15.11 -2.75 -12.48
N ILE A 110 -16.05 -3.35 -13.21
CA ILE A 110 -17.47 -3.09 -13.07
C ILE A 110 -18.09 -4.27 -12.32
N PHE A 111 -18.81 -3.98 -11.25
CA PHE A 111 -19.59 -4.95 -10.48
C PHE A 111 -21.06 -4.74 -10.75
N LYS A 112 -21.78 -5.81 -11.06
CA LYS A 112 -23.22 -5.77 -11.33
C LYS A 112 -23.99 -6.57 -10.30
N GLU A 113 -25.19 -6.08 -9.97
CA GLU A 113 -26.12 -6.81 -9.11
C GLU A 113 -26.49 -8.15 -9.75
N GLN A 114 -26.52 -9.18 -8.92
CA GLN A 114 -26.99 -10.53 -9.20
C GLN A 114 -27.92 -10.97 -8.07
N LYS A 115 -28.59 -12.10 -8.26
CA LYS A 115 -29.60 -12.63 -7.32
C LYS A 115 -29.09 -12.76 -5.87
N ASP A 116 -27.80 -13.01 -5.68
CA ASP A 116 -27.17 -13.25 -4.37
C ASP A 116 -26.14 -12.18 -3.97
N GLY A 117 -26.17 -10.98 -4.58
CA GLY A 117 -25.27 -9.87 -4.24
C GLY A 117 -24.67 -9.19 -5.47
N TYR A 118 -23.42 -8.76 -5.40
CA TYR A 118 -22.71 -8.16 -6.54
C TYR A 118 -21.63 -9.10 -7.04
N ALA A 119 -21.46 -9.19 -8.35
CA ALA A 119 -20.39 -9.93 -8.98
C ALA A 119 -19.63 -9.05 -9.97
N MET A 120 -18.34 -9.30 -10.11
CA MET A 120 -17.50 -8.67 -11.11
C MET A 120 -18.00 -9.07 -12.51
N ASN A 121 -18.39 -8.07 -13.30
CA ASN A 121 -18.91 -8.23 -14.64
C ASN A 121 -17.84 -7.96 -15.71
N GLU A 122 -16.98 -6.97 -15.48
CA GLU A 122 -15.93 -6.56 -16.41
C GLU A 122 -14.67 -6.11 -15.66
N VAL A 123 -13.49 -6.33 -16.25
CA VAL A 123 -12.19 -5.88 -15.74
C VAL A 123 -11.42 -5.26 -16.90
N PHE A 124 -10.90 -4.05 -16.67
CA PHE A 124 -10.04 -3.39 -17.63
C PHE A 124 -8.56 -3.68 -17.30
N PRO A 125 -7.70 -3.82 -18.32
CA PRO A 125 -6.28 -4.08 -18.10
C PRO A 125 -5.64 -2.95 -17.29
N ALA A 126 -4.92 -3.31 -16.25
CA ALA A 126 -4.12 -2.35 -15.48
C ALA A 126 -2.77 -2.15 -16.17
N ILE A 127 -2.48 -0.94 -16.61
CA ILE A 127 -1.12 -0.57 -17.03
C ILE A 127 -0.29 -0.40 -15.76
N GLY A 128 0.83 -1.13 -15.69
CA GLY A 128 1.78 -1.01 -14.60
C GLY A 128 2.87 0.00 -14.94
N TYR A 129 3.24 0.83 -13.96
CA TYR A 129 4.33 1.80 -14.07
C TYR A 129 5.27 1.69 -12.87
N VAL A 130 6.57 1.53 -13.11
CA VAL A 130 7.59 1.32 -12.07
C VAL A 130 8.49 2.53 -11.99
N PHE A 131 8.75 3.02 -10.78
CA PHE A 131 9.70 4.10 -10.54
C PHE A 131 10.54 3.84 -9.28
N PRO A 132 11.79 4.34 -9.23
CA PRO A 132 12.62 4.26 -8.03
C PRO A 132 12.21 5.27 -6.97
N VAL A 133 12.61 5.03 -5.73
CA VAL A 133 12.65 6.05 -4.67
C VAL A 133 14.09 6.33 -4.28
N THR A 134 14.41 7.56 -3.91
CA THR A 134 15.76 7.99 -3.54
C THR A 134 15.76 8.75 -2.22
N ASP A 135 16.95 8.97 -1.66
CA ASP A 135 17.16 9.83 -0.48
C ASP A 135 16.28 9.47 0.73
N CYS A 136 16.02 8.17 0.89
CA CYS A 136 15.14 7.63 1.92
C CYS A 136 15.75 7.80 3.32
N LYS A 137 14.90 8.24 4.27
CA LYS A 137 15.25 8.40 5.69
C LYS A 137 14.19 7.72 6.55
N ALA A 138 14.64 7.00 7.57
CA ALA A 138 13.80 6.47 8.64
C ALA A 138 13.70 7.50 9.77
N ASP A 139 12.49 7.71 10.28
CA ASP A 139 12.18 8.56 11.44
C ASP A 139 12.04 7.75 12.75
#